data_AF-A0A846Z056-F1
#
_entry.id   AF-A0A846Z056-F1
#
_cell.length_a   1.000
_cell.length_b   1.000
_cell.length_c   1.000
_cell.angle_alpha   90.00
_cell.angle_beta   90.00
_cell.angle_gamma   90.00
#
_symmetry.space_group_name_H-M   'P 1'
#
loop_
_entity.id
_entity.type
_entity.pdbx_description
1 polymer ?
#
loop_
_entity_poly.entity_id
_entity_poly.type
_entity_poly.pdbx_seq_one_letter_code
_entity_poly.pdbx_strand_id
1 'polypeptide(L)'
;MKTKQWSVEVYISEDGPETHARVVLFSGGEEHATGDGRARRNPVDPEVAEIGDELAVARALADLAGRLHGAADKDIARLPGSG
;
A
#
# COMPACT_ATOMS: atom_id res chain seq x y z
N MET A 1 -9.30 28.03 -0.90
CA MET A 1 -8.83 26.67 -1.23
C MET A 1 -9.38 25.71 -0.18
N LYS A 2 -9.99 24.58 -0.55
CA LYS A 2 -10.38 23.54 0.42
C LYS A 2 -9.31 22.45 0.39
N THR A 3 -8.67 22.19 1.52
CA THR A 3 -7.69 21.11 1.69
C THR A 3 -8.39 19.90 2.29
N LYS A 4 -8.07 18.70 1.80
CA LYS A 4 -8.43 17.43 2.43
C LYS A 4 -7.14 16.75 2.88
N GLN A 5 -7.15 16.19 4.09
CA GLN A 5 -6.03 15.42 4.62
C GLN A 5 -6.43 13.95 4.69
N TRP A 6 -5.57 13.10 4.15
CA TRP A 6 -5.68 11.65 4.20
C TRP A 6 -4.43 11.13 4.92
N SER A 7 -4.51 9.96 5.54
CA SER A 7 -3.40 9.34 6.26
C SER A 7 -3.21 7.89 5.84
N VAL A 8 -1.97 7.42 5.91
CA VAL A 8 -1.65 6.01 5.71
C VAL A 8 -1.04 5.48 7.01
N GLU A 9 -1.56 4.37 7.49
CA GLU A 9 -0.94 3.58 8.55
C GLU A 9 -0.19 2.41 7.93
N VAL A 10 1.02 2.14 8.41
CA VAL A 10 1.89 1.09 7.90
C VAL A 10 2.15 0.10 9.03
N TYR A 11 1.83 -1.16 8.77
CA TYR A 11 2.05 -2.28 9.68
C TYR A 11 3.09 -3.21 9.06
N ILE A 12 4.18 -3.47 9.78
CA ILE A 12 5.26 -4.35 9.33
C ILE A 12 5.33 -5.54 10.28
N SER A 13 5.47 -6.73 9.72
CA SER A 13 5.70 -7.98 10.46
C SER A 13 6.80 -8.78 9.80
N GLU A 14 7.76 -9.25 10.59
CA GLU A 14 8.90 -10.05 10.13
C GLU A 14 8.77 -11.49 10.62
N ASP A 15 9.01 -12.46 9.74
CA ASP A 15 9.11 -13.88 10.05
C ASP A 15 10.33 -14.49 9.32
N GLY A 16 11.43 -14.64 10.08
CA GLY A 16 12.71 -15.11 9.53
C GLY A 16 13.21 -14.22 8.39
N PRO A 17 13.42 -14.75 7.16
CA PRO A 17 13.88 -13.95 6.02
C PRO A 17 12.74 -13.21 5.29
N GLU A 18 11.48 -13.35 5.72
CA GLU A 18 10.33 -12.70 5.09
C GLU A 18 9.86 -11.49 5.90
N THR A 19 9.69 -10.37 5.21
CA THR A 19 9.08 -9.16 5.73
C THR A 19 7.75 -8.94 5.02
N HIS A 20 6.70 -8.69 5.78
CA HIS A 20 5.37 -8.37 5.28
C HIS A 20 5.00 -6.96 5.72
N ALA A 21 4.46 -6.18 4.79
CA ALA A 21 3.93 -4.86 5.07
C ALA A 21 2.46 -4.78 4.63
N ARG A 22 1.62 -4.20 5.48
CA ARG A 22 0.24 -3.83 5.17
C ARG A 22 0.11 -2.32 5.33
N VAL A 23 -0.42 -1.65 4.32
CA VAL A 23 -0.71 -0.22 4.36
C VAL A 23 -2.22 0.00 4.35
N VAL A 24 -2.72 0.83 5.25
CA VAL A 24 -4.15 1.15 5.36
C VAL A 24 -4.31 2.65 5.15
N LEU A 25 -5.04 3.03 4.10
CA LEU A 25 -5.37 4.41 3.78
C LEU A 25 -6.67 4.79 4.48
N PHE A 26 -6.65 5.92 5.17
CA PHE A 26 -7.80 6.51 5.84
C PHE A 26 -8.18 7.84 5.20
N SER A 27 -9.48 8.04 5.03
CA SER A 27 -10.09 9.28 4.53
C SER A 27 -11.26 9.66 5.44
N GLY A 28 -11.22 10.85 6.03
CA GLY A 28 -12.28 11.28 6.96
C GLY A 28 -12.39 10.43 8.24
N GLY A 29 -11.34 9.70 8.61
CA GLY A 29 -11.34 8.80 9.77
C GLY A 29 -11.83 7.38 9.49
N GLU A 30 -12.24 7.08 8.26
CA GLU A 30 -12.69 5.74 7.85
C GLU A 30 -11.63 5.07 6.97
N GLU A 31 -11.50 3.74 7.08
CA GLU A 31 -10.66 2.95 6.18
C GLU A 31 -11.20 3.05 4.76
N HIS A 32 -10.35 3.49 3.85
CA HIS A 32 -10.69 3.71 2.45
C HIS A 32 -10.17 2.59 1.55
N ALA A 33 -8.93 2.17 1.75
CA ALA A 33 -8.31 1.08 1.00
C ALA A 33 -7.11 0.51 1.76
N THR A 34 -6.86 -0.78 1.58
CA THR A 34 -5.66 -1.46 2.10
C THR A 34 -4.80 -1.94 0.93
N GLY A 35 -3.48 -1.85 1.05
CA GLY A 35 -2.50 -2.49 0.17
C GLY A 35 -1.56 -3.42 0.94
N ASP A 36 -1.03 -4.43 0.25
CA ASP A 36 -0.19 -5.47 0.84
C ASP A 36 1.13 -5.63 0.05
N GLY A 37 2.21 -5.86 0.78
CA GLY A 37 3.56 -6.00 0.21
C GLY A 37 4.40 -7.01 0.98
N ARG A 38 5.32 -7.67 0.28
CA ARG A 38 6.24 -8.64 0.87
C ARG A 38 7.64 -8.45 0.32
N ALA A 39 8.63 -8.66 1.15
CA ALA A 39 10.03 -8.77 0.78
C ALA A 39 10.59 -10.07 1.35
N ARG A 40 11.50 -10.69 0.61
CA ARG A 40 12.22 -11.87 1.07
C ARG A 40 13.70 -11.65 0.84
N ARG A 41 14.48 -11.78 1.91
CA ARG A 41 15.93 -11.73 1.86
C ARG A 41 16.47 -12.96 1.12
N ASN A 42 17.45 -12.77 0.24
CA ASN A 42 18.19 -13.89 -0.33
C ASN A 42 19.04 -14.54 0.78
N PRO A 43 19.10 -15.88 0.90
CA PRO A 43 19.90 -16.54 1.95
C PRO A 43 21.39 -16.15 1.98
N VAL A 44 21.94 -15.69 0.85
CA VAL A 44 23.35 -15.25 0.76
C VAL A 44 23.56 -13.77 1.09
N ASP A 45 22.48 -12.99 1.21
CA ASP A 45 22.56 -11.57 1.51
C ASP A 45 22.73 -11.34 3.03
N PRO A 46 23.44 -10.28 3.43
CA PRO A 46 23.54 -9.88 4.83
C PRO A 46 22.18 -9.64 5.47
N GLU A 47 22.06 -9.99 6.75
CA GLU A 47 20.85 -9.80 7.56
C GLU A 47 20.64 -8.32 7.90
N VAL A 48 20.06 -7.58 6.95
CA VAL A 48 19.68 -6.17 7.11
C VAL A 48 18.16 -6.06 7.05
N ALA A 49 17.52 -6.03 8.21
CA ALA A 49 16.06 -5.95 8.36
C ALA A 49 15.46 -4.75 7.61
N GLU A 50 16.09 -3.58 7.73
CA GLU A 50 15.62 -2.31 7.15
C GLU A 50 15.39 -2.38 5.62
N ILE A 51 16.20 -3.15 4.89
CA ILE A 51 16.02 -3.32 3.43
C ILE A 51 14.73 -4.11 3.14
N GLY A 52 14.44 -5.13 3.94
CA GLY A 52 13.20 -5.90 3.84
C GLY A 52 11.97 -5.03 4.12
N ASP A 53 12.05 -4.20 5.15
CA ASP A 53 11.01 -3.25 5.55
C ASP A 53 10.71 -2.25 4.44
N GLU A 54 11.73 -1.52 3.98
CA GLU A 54 11.59 -0.53 2.91
C GLU A 54 10.98 -1.15 1.65
N LEU A 55 11.45 -2.33 1.26
CA LEU A 55 10.97 -2.99 0.06
C LEU A 55 9.54 -3.53 0.21
N ALA A 56 9.21 -4.10 1.37
CA ALA A 56 7.85 -4.57 1.66
C ALA A 56 6.87 -3.39 1.67
N VAL A 57 7.23 -2.28 2.33
CA VAL A 57 6.42 -1.05 2.39
C VAL A 57 6.25 -0.44 1.00
N ALA A 58 7.32 -0.32 0.21
CA ALA A 58 7.23 0.20 -1.16
C ALA A 58 6.28 -0.63 -2.03
N ARG A 59 6.33 -1.96 -1.90
CA ARG A 59 5.42 -2.87 -2.61
C ARG A 59 3.98 -2.73 -2.14
N ALA A 60 3.75 -2.58 -0.83
CA ALA A 60 2.41 -2.37 -0.28
C ALA A 60 1.80 -1.03 -0.74
N LEU A 61 2.60 0.03 -0.81
CA LEU A 61 2.18 1.33 -1.35
C LEU A 61 1.88 1.26 -2.86
N ALA A 62 2.65 0.49 -3.62
CA ALA A 62 2.38 0.27 -5.04
C ALA A 62 1.06 -0.49 -5.26
N ASP A 63 0.79 -1.52 -4.45
CA ASP A 63 -0.50 -2.22 -4.47
C ASP A 63 -1.66 -1.28 -4.11
N LEU A 64 -1.51 -0.48 -3.05
CA LEU A 64 -2.49 0.55 -2.67
C LEU A 64 -2.76 1.53 -3.82
N ALA A 65 -1.72 2.02 -4.49
CA ALA A 65 -1.85 2.91 -5.64
C ALA A 65 -2.63 2.25 -6.79
N GLY A 66 -2.34 0.98 -7.10
CA GLY A 66 -3.10 0.21 -8.09
C GLY A 66 -4.58 0.08 -7.73
N ARG A 67 -4.90 -0.18 -6.46
CA ARG A 67 -6.28 -0.28 -5.97
C ARG A 67 -7.02 1.05 -6.06
N LEU A 68 -6.36 2.17 -5.74
CA LEU A 68 -6.94 3.52 -5.89
C LEU A 68 -7.23 3.86 -7.34
N HIS A 69 -6.32 3.55 -8.27
CA HIS A 69 -6.58 3.71 -9.70
C HIS A 69 -7.79 2.88 -10.13
N GLY A 70 -7.85 1.61 -9.74
CA GLY A 70 -9.00 0.74 -10.06
C GLY A 70 -10.32 1.20 -9.44
N ALA A 71 -10.29 1.85 -8.27
CA ALA A 71 -11.48 2.47 -7.68
C ALA A 71 -11.92 3.70 -8.48
N ALA A 72 -10.99 4.58 -8.84
CA ALA A 72 -11.25 5.76 -9.64
C ALA A 72 -11.81 5.41 -11.04
N ASP A 73 -11.22 4.42 -11.71
CA ASP A 73 -11.68 3.96 -13.03
C ASP A 73 -13.13 3.45 -12.98
N LYS A 74 -13.49 2.71 -11.93
CA LYS A 74 -14.88 2.24 -11.72
C LYS A 74 -15.84 3.40 -11.48
N ASP A 75 -15.44 4.39 -10.70
CA ASP A 75 -16.25 5.57 -10.41
C ASP A 75 -16.47 6.39 -11.70
N ILE A 76 -15.44 6.57 -12.52
CA ILE A 76 -15.52 7.24 -13.81
C ILE A 76 -16.46 6.50 -14.76
N ALA A 77 -16.31 5.17 -14.88
CA ALA A 77 -17.15 4.36 -15.76
C ALA A 77 -18.65 4.38 -15.37
N ARG A 78 -18.97 4.70 -14.11
CA ARG A 78 -20.34 4.82 -13.62
C ARG A 78 -20.99 6.17 -13.93
N LEU A 79 -20.22 7.16 -14.36
CA LEU A 79 -20.75 8.48 -14.73
C LEU A 79 -21.42 8.42 -16.12
N PRO A 80 -22.66 8.90 -16.27
CA PRO A 80 -23.33 8.94 -17.56
C PRO A 80 -22.63 9.95 -18.49
N GLY A 81 -22.04 9.47 -19.60
CA GLY A 81 -21.50 10.31 -20.67
C GLY A 81 -20.03 10.08 -21.06
N SER A 82 -19.36 9.04 -20.56
CA SER A 82 -17.99 8.68 -20.94
C SER A 82 -17.97 7.53 -21.96
N GLY A 83 -18.57 7.76 -23.13
CA GLY A 83 -18.53 6.88 -24.30
C GLY A 83 -18.33 7.69 -25.57
#